data_AF-Q1MKG2-F1
#
_entry.id   AF-Q1MKG2-F1
#
_cell.length_a   1.000
_cell.length_b   1.000
_cell.length_c   1.000
_cell.angle_alpha   90.00
_cell.angle_beta   90.00
_cell.angle_gamma   90.00
#
_symmetry.space_group_name_H-M   'P 1'
#
loop_
_entity.id
_entity.type
_entity.pdbx_description
1 polymer ?
#
loop_
_entity_poly.entity_id
_entity_poly.type
_entity_poly.pdbx_seq_one_letter_code
_entity_poly.pdbx_strand_id
1 'polypeptide(L)'
;MIRPWPLLVDHIRNARGRSEDEKFSSALQGIEQLADFIARSSLRDALFGWTSMADLCVQQTNHAPPSVAYLRISAQSSGLIEFRYIDTNVERRQWTRTETPERAVHRLRTFLDQLHWVSGPDSFAAIPN
;
A
#
# COMPACT_ATOMS: atom_id res chain seq x y z
N MET A 1 7.09 -2.38 13.82
CA MET A 1 6.65 -3.77 14.04
C MET A 1 5.46 -4.06 13.12
N ILE A 2 5.36 -5.27 12.57
CA ILE A 2 4.21 -5.70 11.76
C ILE A 2 2.94 -5.63 12.62
N ARG A 3 1.83 -5.19 12.04
CA ARG A 3 0.55 -5.07 12.74
C ARG A 3 -0.57 -5.78 11.97
N PRO A 4 -1.60 -6.28 12.68
CA PRO A 4 -2.85 -6.72 12.05
C PRO A 4 -3.46 -5.63 11.18
N TRP A 5 -3.98 -6.02 10.02
CA TRP A 5 -4.58 -5.10 9.05
C TRP A 5 -5.66 -4.17 9.62
N PRO A 6 -6.60 -4.63 10.49
CA PRO A 6 -7.59 -3.73 11.09
C PRO A 6 -6.96 -2.55 11.86
N LEU A 7 -5.85 -2.79 12.57
CA LEU A 7 -5.13 -1.73 13.30
C LEU A 7 -4.42 -0.75 12.37
N LEU A 8 -4.00 -1.20 11.18
CA LEU A 8 -3.42 -0.33 10.15
C LEU A 8 -4.50 0.57 9.54
N VAL A 9 -5.67 0.01 9.23
CA VAL A 9 -6.83 0.76 8.74
C VAL A 9 -7.22 1.85 9.73
N ASP A 10 -7.34 1.51 11.01
CA ASP A 10 -7.70 2.48 12.05
C ASP A 10 -6.62 3.56 12.23
N HIS A 11 -5.34 3.20 12.15
CA HIS A 11 -4.23 4.15 12.20
C HIS A 11 -4.31 5.19 11.07
N ILE A 12 -4.57 4.73 9.84
CA ILE A 12 -4.69 5.61 8.66
C ILE A 12 -5.94 6.47 8.77
N ARG A 13 -7.08 5.90 9.18
CA ARG A 13 -8.33 6.64 9.42
C ARG A 13 -8.12 7.75 10.45
N ASN A 14 -7.42 7.47 11.54
CA ASN A 14 -7.10 8.45 12.57
C ASN A 14 -6.11 9.52 12.08
N ALA A 15 -5.19 9.19 11.17
CA ALA A 15 -4.34 10.19 10.53
C ALA A 15 -5.17 11.10 9.61
N ARG A 16 -6.11 10.53 8.85
CA ARG A 16 -7.04 11.27 7.98
C ARG A 16 -7.92 12.23 8.78
N GLY A 17 -8.51 11.78 9.89
CA GLY A 17 -9.36 12.61 10.75
C GLY A 17 -8.63 13.77 11.44
N ARG A 18 -7.29 13.75 11.46
CA ARG A 18 -6.45 14.84 11.99
C ARG A 18 -5.92 15.76 10.90
N SER A 19 -6.16 15.46 9.63
CA SER A 19 -5.69 16.28 8.52
C SER A 19 -6.66 17.42 8.24
N GLU A 20 -6.13 18.64 8.21
CA GLU A 20 -6.86 19.85 7.82
C GLU A 20 -6.80 20.11 6.30
N ASP A 21 -5.92 19.40 5.58
CA ASP A 21 -5.75 19.51 4.13
C ASP A 21 -6.66 18.50 3.41
N GLU A 22 -7.64 19.01 2.66
CA GLU A 22 -8.62 18.18 1.95
C GLU A 22 -7.98 17.24 0.93
N LYS A 23 -6.93 17.67 0.23
CA LYS A 23 -6.24 16.85 -0.77
C LYS A 23 -5.48 15.73 -0.10
N PHE A 24 -4.72 16.05 0.94
CA PHE A 24 -4.00 15.05 1.72
C PHE A 24 -4.96 14.06 2.39
N SER A 25 -6.09 14.54 2.91
CA SER A 25 -7.16 13.72 3.49
C SER A 25 -7.77 12.77 2.45
N SER A 26 -8.00 13.22 1.22
CA SER A 26 -8.45 12.38 0.10
C SER A 26 -7.41 11.30 -0.27
N ALA A 27 -6.13 11.64 -0.32
CA ALA A 27 -5.06 10.66 -0.52
C ALA A 27 -5.03 9.61 0.60
N LEU A 28 -5.14 10.02 1.86
CA LEU A 28 -5.23 9.09 3.00
C LEU A 28 -6.48 8.22 2.92
N GLN A 29 -7.60 8.72 2.40
CA GLN A 29 -8.80 7.92 2.20
C GLN A 29 -8.55 6.78 1.19
N GLY A 30 -7.83 7.04 0.10
CA GLY A 30 -7.45 5.99 -0.85
C GLY A 30 -6.53 4.94 -0.23
N ILE A 31 -5.60 5.36 0.64
CA ILE A 31 -4.74 4.42 1.40
C ILE A 31 -5.56 3.62 2.41
N GLU A 32 -6.53 4.25 3.09
CA GLU A 32 -7.46 3.57 4.01
C GLU A 32 -8.25 2.48 3.28
N GLN A 33 -8.83 2.79 2.12
CA GLN A 33 -9.57 1.84 1.29
C GLN A 33 -8.69 0.69 0.80
N LEU A 34 -7.44 0.98 0.44
CA LEU A 34 -6.46 -0.03 0.05
C LEU A 34 -6.13 -0.98 1.21
N ALA A 35 -5.91 -0.44 2.42
CA ALA A 35 -5.65 -1.26 3.60
C ALA A 35 -6.87 -2.12 3.99
N ASP A 36 -8.08 -1.56 3.89
CA ASP A 36 -9.33 -2.29 4.13
C ASP A 36 -9.56 -3.40 3.08
N PHE A 37 -9.22 -3.15 1.82
CA PHE A 37 -9.25 -4.16 0.76
C PHE A 37 -8.30 -5.34 1.07
N ILE A 38 -7.07 -5.07 1.51
CA ILE A 38 -6.16 -6.14 1.93
C ILE A 38 -6.75 -6.90 3.12
N ALA A 39 -7.27 -6.19 4.12
CA ALA A 39 -7.84 -6.80 5.33
C ALA A 39 -9.00 -7.77 5.06
N ARG A 40 -9.77 -7.52 4.00
CA ARG A 40 -10.98 -8.28 3.62
C ARG A 40 -10.75 -9.32 2.53
N SER A 41 -9.58 -9.37 1.92
CA SER A 41 -9.25 -10.31 0.84
C SER A 41 -8.31 -11.41 1.32
N SER A 42 -8.06 -12.39 0.46
CA SER A 42 -7.03 -13.42 0.65
C SER A 42 -5.62 -12.83 0.82
N LEU A 43 -5.40 -11.58 0.42
CA LEU A 43 -4.13 -10.87 0.60
C LEU A 43 -3.78 -10.66 2.07
N ARG A 44 -4.78 -10.66 2.97
CA ARG A 44 -4.57 -10.53 4.42
C ARG A 44 -3.54 -11.50 4.98
N ASP A 45 -3.57 -12.74 4.50
CA ASP A 45 -2.72 -13.82 4.99
C ASP A 45 -1.40 -13.93 4.21
N ALA A 46 -1.34 -13.31 3.02
CA ALA A 46 -0.17 -13.33 2.14
C ALA A 46 0.74 -12.10 2.31
N LEU A 47 0.22 -10.99 2.85
CA LEU A 47 0.95 -9.72 2.99
C LEU A 47 1.03 -9.29 4.45
N PHE A 48 2.17 -8.68 4.79
CA PHE A 48 2.44 -8.16 6.12
C PHE A 48 2.60 -6.64 6.07
N GLY A 49 1.88 -5.95 6.94
CA GLY A 49 1.84 -4.48 6.95
C GLY A 49 2.39 -3.86 8.22
N TRP A 50 2.93 -2.65 8.10
CA TRP A 50 3.21 -1.73 9.21
C TRP A 50 3.01 -0.29 8.73
N THR A 51 3.15 0.68 9.61
CA THR A 51 3.21 2.08 9.19
C THR A 51 4.50 2.75 9.64
N SER A 52 4.93 3.74 8.86
CA SER A 52 5.97 4.69 9.20
C SER A 52 5.34 6.08 9.14
N MET A 53 5.17 6.74 10.29
CA MET A 53 4.36 7.97 10.38
C MET A 53 2.93 7.75 9.85
N ALA A 54 2.59 8.35 8.71
CA ALA A 54 1.30 8.21 8.03
C ALA A 54 1.36 7.26 6.81
N ASP A 55 2.55 6.75 6.47
CA ASP A 55 2.74 5.86 5.33
C ASP A 55 2.35 4.44 5.69
N LEU A 56 1.71 3.75 4.74
CA LEU A 56 1.49 2.31 4.81
C LEU A 56 2.64 1.59 4.15
N CYS A 57 3.27 0.67 4.87
CA CYS A 57 4.32 -0.19 4.33
C CYS A 57 3.82 -1.64 4.25
N VAL A 58 4.09 -2.31 3.14
CA VAL A 58 3.63 -3.67 2.83
C VAL A 58 4.81 -4.52 2.37
N GLN A 59 4.98 -5.72 2.92
CA GLN A 59 6.00 -6.67 2.50
C GLN A 59 5.42 -8.09 2.41
N GLN A 60 6.10 -8.96 1.65
CA GLN A 60 5.65 -10.33 1.38
C GLN A 60 5.94 -11.32 2.53
N THR A 61 6.96 -11.05 3.33
CA THR A 61 7.46 -12.00 4.35
C THR A 61 7.23 -11.49 5.76
N ASN A 62 7.12 -12.35 6.77
CA ASN A 62 6.94 -11.92 8.17
C ASN A 62 8.25 -11.51 8.88
N HIS A 63 9.21 -10.91 8.17
CA HIS A 63 10.46 -10.45 8.77
C HIS A 63 10.30 -9.11 9.49
N ALA A 64 11.11 -8.83 10.51
CA ALA A 64 11.01 -7.58 11.26
C ALA A 64 11.30 -6.36 10.35
N PRO A 65 10.39 -5.37 10.22
CA PRO A 65 10.64 -4.23 9.35
C PRO A 65 11.64 -3.24 9.97
N PRO A 66 12.47 -2.54 9.18
CA PRO A 66 12.67 -2.69 7.73
C PRO A 66 13.89 -3.58 7.43
N SER A 67 13.71 -4.91 7.30
CA SER A 67 14.81 -5.85 7.01
C SER A 67 14.76 -6.51 5.63
N VAL A 68 13.66 -6.35 4.91
CA VAL A 68 13.42 -6.94 3.58
C VAL A 68 12.88 -5.88 2.63
N ALA A 69 12.80 -6.20 1.34
CA ALA A 69 12.18 -5.32 0.36
C ALA A 69 10.69 -5.11 0.66
N TYR A 70 10.20 -3.89 0.47
CA TYR A 70 8.83 -3.53 0.80
C TYR A 70 8.28 -2.41 -0.07
N LEU A 71 6.96 -2.38 -0.20
CA LEU A 71 6.22 -1.31 -0.86
C LEU A 71 5.81 -0.28 0.19
N ARG A 72 6.24 0.96 0.01
CA ARG A 72 5.76 2.12 0.78
C ARG A 72 4.69 2.85 -0.02
N ILE A 73 3.57 3.14 0.64
CA ILE A 73 2.41 3.81 0.08
C ILE A 73 2.18 5.07 0.90
N SER A 74 2.39 6.23 0.27
CA SER A 74 2.46 7.53 0.92
C SER A 74 1.46 8.52 0.33
N ALA A 75 0.67 9.15 1.20
CA ALA A 75 -0.18 10.27 0.79
C ALA A 75 0.68 11.49 0.46
N GLN A 76 0.38 12.17 -0.64
CA GLN A 76 1.08 13.39 -1.06
C GLN A 76 0.19 14.61 -0.84
N SER A 77 0.79 15.77 -0.57
CA SER A 77 0.08 17.05 -0.45
C SER A 77 -0.62 17.48 -1.75
N SER A 78 -0.24 16.89 -2.87
CA SER A 78 -0.95 17.06 -4.15
C SER A 78 -2.33 16.37 -4.19
N GLY A 79 -2.63 15.51 -3.22
CA GLY A 79 -3.82 14.64 -3.20
C GLY A 79 -3.63 13.32 -3.94
N LEU A 80 -2.43 13.05 -4.44
CA LEU A 80 -2.07 11.77 -5.05
C LEU A 80 -1.47 10.81 -4.02
N ILE A 81 -1.38 9.55 -4.39
CA ILE A 81 -0.75 8.49 -3.60
C ILE A 81 0.51 8.05 -4.34
N GLU A 82 1.65 8.15 -3.67
CA GLU A 82 2.91 7.59 -4.17
C GLU A 82 3.04 6.13 -3.71
N PHE A 83 3.33 5.25 -4.65
CA PHE A 83 3.74 3.87 -4.46
C PHE A 83 5.23 3.79 -4.76
N ARG A 84 6.04 3.41 -3.76
CA ARG A 84 7.48 3.31 -3.88
C ARG A 84 7.95 1.95 -3.41
N TYR A 85 8.60 1.20 -4.30
CA TYR A 85 9.17 -0.09 -3.96
C TYR A 85 10.61 0.07 -3.50
N ILE A 86 10.87 -0.27 -2.24
CA ILE A 86 12.15 -0.11 -1.56
C ILE A 86 12.81 -1.47 -1.49
N ASP A 87 13.60 -1.79 -2.51
CA ASP A 87 14.42 -3.00 -2.65
C ASP A 87 15.93 -2.71 -2.58
N THR A 88 16.30 -1.44 -2.72
CA THR A 88 17.67 -0.95 -2.64
C THR A 88 17.74 0.36 -1.86
N ASN A 89 18.89 0.65 -1.24
CA ASN A 89 19.13 1.94 -0.57
C ASN A 89 19.36 3.11 -1.54
N VAL A 90 19.44 2.85 -2.85
CA VAL A 90 19.66 3.88 -3.86
C VAL A 90 18.32 4.39 -4.38
N GLU A 91 17.83 5.50 -3.80
CA GLU A 91 16.49 6.05 -4.06
C GLU A 91 16.14 6.18 -5.55
N ARG A 92 17.04 6.74 -6.37
CA ARG A 92 16.83 6.91 -7.82
C ARG A 92 16.63 5.62 -8.63
N ARG A 93 16.93 4.46 -8.03
CA ARG A 93 16.74 3.13 -8.65
C ARG A 93 15.47 2.44 -8.16
N GLN A 94 14.82 2.98 -7.12
CA GLN A 94 13.58 2.45 -6.60
C GLN A 94 12.47 2.70 -7.60
N TRP A 95 11.65 1.68 -7.83
CA TRP A 95 10.45 1.84 -8.63
C TRP A 95 9.49 2.78 -7.89
N THR A 96 8.95 3.77 -8.61
CA THR A 96 7.96 4.70 -8.08
C THR A 96 6.83 4.91 -9.09
N ARG A 97 5.60 4.99 -8.59
CA ARG A 97 4.41 5.39 -9.35
C ARG A 97 3.49 6.22 -8.50
N THR A 98 2.83 7.18 -9.12
CA THR A 98 1.87 8.05 -8.46
C THR A 98 0.51 7.85 -9.10
N GLU A 99 -0.52 7.72 -8.28
CA GLU A 99 -1.89 7.45 -8.72
C GLU A 99 -2.90 8.30 -7.94
N THR A 100 -4.10 8.43 -8.49
CA THR A 100 -5.21 9.05 -7.77
C THR A 100 -5.79 8.09 -6.73
N PRO A 101 -6.48 8.60 -5.69
CA PRO A 101 -7.05 7.76 -4.63
C PRO A 101 -7.94 6.63 -5.14
N GLU A 102 -8.71 6.87 -6.19
CA GLU A 102 -9.67 5.92 -6.77
C GLU A 102 -8.97 4.75 -7.47
N ARG A 103 -7.72 4.92 -7.92
CA ARG A 103 -6.93 3.90 -8.62
C ARG A 103 -5.96 3.16 -7.70
N ALA A 104 -5.91 3.50 -6.41
CA ALA A 104 -4.95 2.94 -5.46
C ALA A 104 -4.99 1.40 -5.40
N VAL A 105 -6.20 0.83 -5.26
CA VAL A 105 -6.40 -0.63 -5.20
C VAL A 105 -5.97 -1.30 -6.50
N HIS A 106 -6.35 -0.74 -7.64
CA HIS A 106 -5.93 -1.25 -8.95
C HIS A 106 -4.40 -1.25 -9.08
N ARG A 107 -3.74 -0.16 -8.66
CA ARG A 107 -2.28 -0.05 -8.72
C ARG A 107 -1.59 -1.09 -7.84
N LEU A 108 -2.09 -1.30 -6.62
CA LEU A 108 -1.58 -2.37 -5.75
C LEU A 108 -1.66 -3.72 -6.45
N ARG A 109 -2.82 -4.08 -7.03
CA ARG A 109 -3.00 -5.35 -7.73
C ARG A 109 -2.01 -5.51 -8.88
N THR A 110 -1.86 -4.49 -9.72
CA THR A 110 -0.89 -4.50 -10.82
C THR A 110 0.55 -4.68 -10.30
N PHE A 111 0.90 -4.03 -9.20
CA PHE A 111 2.23 -4.19 -8.61
C PHE A 111 2.47 -5.62 -8.10
N LEU A 112 1.51 -6.19 -7.37
CA LEU A 112 1.59 -7.55 -6.84
C LEU A 112 1.73 -8.58 -7.96
N ASP A 113 1.01 -8.39 -9.07
CA ASP A 113 1.08 -9.23 -10.26
C ASP A 113 2.46 -9.10 -10.95
N GLN A 114 2.94 -7.88 -11.19
CA GLN A 114 4.23 -7.60 -11.84
C GLN A 114 5.43 -8.20 -11.11
N LEU A 115 5.39 -8.24 -9.77
CA LEU A 115 6.47 -8.84 -8.96
C LEU A 115 6.18 -10.28 -8.54
N HIS A 116 5.05 -10.84 -8.95
CA HIS A 116 4.59 -12.17 -8.51
C HIS A 116 4.63 -12.36 -6.97
N TRP A 117 4.30 -11.30 -6.23
CA TRP A 117 4.34 -11.32 -4.76
C TRP A 117 3.31 -12.27 -4.13
N VAL A 118 2.24 -12.56 -4.86
CA VAL A 118 1.21 -13.50 -4.43
C VAL A 118 1.00 -14.54 -5.52
N SER A 119 1.03 -15.82 -5.15
CA SER A 119 0.72 -16.94 -6.04
C SER A 119 -0.61 -17.55 -5.59
N GLY A 120 -1.68 -17.36 -6.37
CA GLY A 120 -3.03 -17.84 -6.04
C GLY A 120 -4.05 -17.34 -7.06
N PRO A 121 -5.28 -17.91 -7.10
CA PRO A 121 -6.27 -17.75 -8.18
C PRO A 121 -6.75 -16.31 -8.46
N ASP A 122 -6.29 -15.32 -7.68
CA ASP A 122 -6.32 -13.89 -8.01
C ASP A 122 -5.18 -13.48 -8.97
N SER A 123 -4.57 -14.43 -9.68
CA SER A 123 -3.93 -14.13 -10.98
C SER A 123 -5.04 -13.57 -11.86
N PHE A 124 -5.18 -12.25 -11.86
CA PHE A 124 -6.22 -11.51 -12.56
C PHE A 124 -6.13 -11.84 -14.04
N ALA A 125 -6.84 -12.90 -14.42
CA ALA A 125 -6.83 -13.43 -15.76
C ALA A 125 -7.16 -12.28 -16.71
N ALA A 126 -6.31 -12.16 -17.72
CA ALA A 126 -6.40 -11.24 -18.83
C ALA A 126 -7.85 -10.87 -19.16
N ILE A 127 -8.13 -9.57 -19.23
CA ILE A 127 -9.34 -9.09 -19.91
C ILE A 127 -9.01 -9.18 -21.41
N PRO A 128 -9.55 -10.14 -22.20
CA PRO A 128 -9.50 -10.03 -23.64
C PRO A 128 -10.36 -8.85 -24.08
N ASN A 129 -9.83 -8.13 -25.06
CA ASN A 129 -10.43 -6.99 -25.76
C ASN A 129 -11.77 -7.36 -26.42
#